data_AF-A0A6P0PQ49-F1
#
_entry.id   AF-A0A6P0PQ49-F1
#
_cell.length_a   1.000
_cell.length_b   1.000
_cell.length_c   1.000
_cell.angle_alpha   90.00
_cell.angle_beta   90.00
_cell.angle_gamma   90.00
#
_symmetry.space_group_name_H-M   'P 1'
#
loop_
_entity.id
_entity.type
_entity.pdbx_description
1 polymer ?
#
loop_
_entity_poly.entity_id
_entity_poly.type
_entity_poly.pdbx_seq_one_letter_code
_entity_poly.pdbx_strand_id
1 'polypeptide(L)' 'TVAREAKVKLSDQKLFADGLGEKGSDTGTYIGMITSNTCAIVDGLGGNCSSFASKAAK' A
#
# COMPACT_ATOMS: atom_id res chain seq x y z
N THR A 1 11.39 17.43 0.53
CA THR A 1 11.05 18.70 -0.15
C THR A 1 10.52 18.54 -1.57
N VAL A 2 10.74 17.43 -2.27
CA VAL A 2 10.19 17.19 -3.64
C VAL A 2 8.68 17.45 -3.78
N ALA A 3 7.84 16.93 -2.88
CA ALA A 3 6.38 17.06 -3.00
C ALA A 3 5.89 18.52 -2.99
N ARG A 4 6.48 19.36 -2.12
CA ARG A 4 6.18 20.80 -2.01
C ARG A 4 6.61 21.56 -3.27
N GLU A 5 7.80 21.26 -3.78
CA GLU A 5 8.36 21.92 -4.98
C GLU A 5 7.59 21.54 -6.25
N ALA A 6 7.19 20.28 -6.37
CA ALA A 6 6.39 19.76 -7.49
C ALA A 6 4.88 20.04 -7.33
N LYS A 7 4.45 20.63 -6.20
CA LYS A 7 3.03 20.89 -5.86
C LYS A 7 2.16 19.63 -5.95
N VAL A 8 2.69 18.49 -5.53
CA VAL A 8 1.96 17.22 -5.48
C VAL A 8 1.57 16.89 -4.05
N LYS A 9 0.40 16.26 -3.88
CA LYS A 9 -0.07 15.79 -2.58
C LYS A 9 0.82 14.62 -2.13
N LEU A 10 1.30 14.67 -0.89
CA LEU A 10 1.91 13.50 -0.27
C LEU A 10 0.81 12.51 0.12
N SER A 11 1.04 11.22 -0.13
CA SER A 11 0.11 10.17 0.33
C SER A 11 -0.07 10.23 1.84
N ASP A 12 -1.32 10.11 2.30
CA ASP A 12 -1.64 10.01 3.73
C ASP A 12 -1.21 8.63 4.29
N GLN A 13 -1.14 7.63 3.42
CA GLN A 13 -0.65 6.29 3.73
C GLN A 13 0.87 6.21 3.53
N LYS A 14 1.59 5.89 4.60
CA LYS A 14 3.03 5.59 4.53
C LYS A 14 3.24 4.19 3.96
N LEU A 15 4.31 4.04 3.19
CA LEU A 15 4.76 2.74 2.73
C LEU A 15 5.64 2.06 3.76
N PHE A 16 5.54 0.74 3.82
CA PHE A 16 6.43 -0.11 4.60
C PHE A 16 7.64 -0.48 3.71
N ALA A 17 8.86 -0.20 4.18
CA ALA A 17 10.09 -0.43 3.40
C ALA A 17 11.09 -1.31 4.16
N ASP A 18 11.37 -0.97 5.42
CA ASP A 18 12.41 -1.62 6.22
C ASP A 18 11.90 -2.78 7.09
N GLY A 19 10.59 -3.05 7.07
CA GLY A 19 9.98 -4.08 7.89
C GLY A 19 8.48 -4.22 7.68
N LEU A 20 7.92 -5.21 8.38
CA LEU A 20 6.48 -5.41 8.46
C LEU A 20 5.84 -4.35 9.36
N GLY A 21 4.52 -4.26 9.29
CA GLY A 21 3.73 -3.56 10.29
C GLY A 21 3.67 -4.32 11.62
N GLU A 22 2.83 -3.81 12.51
CA GLU A 22 2.67 -4.37 13.84
C GLU A 22 2.19 -5.84 13.77
N LYS A 23 2.74 -6.68 14.65
CA LYS A 23 2.34 -8.10 14.73
C LYS A 23 0.84 -8.19 15.04
N GLY A 24 0.11 -8.92 14.21
CA GLY A 24 -1.36 -9.08 14.35
C GLY A 24 -2.18 -8.01 13.64
N SER A 25 -1.56 -6.99 13.03
CA SER A 25 -2.22 -6.06 12.11
C SER A 25 -2.30 -6.63 10.70
N ASP A 26 -3.11 -6.01 9.84
CA ASP A 26 -3.19 -6.33 8.41
C ASP A 26 -1.83 -6.28 7.72
N THR A 27 -0.91 -5.45 8.19
CA THR A 27 0.45 -5.30 7.62
C THR A 27 1.50 -6.09 8.40
N GLY A 28 1.10 -6.86 9.42
CA GLY A 28 1.96 -7.73 10.22
C GLY A 28 2.42 -9.00 9.51
N THR A 29 1.94 -9.24 8.28
CA THR A 29 2.40 -10.31 7.39
C THR A 29 3.02 -9.72 6.13
N TYR A 30 3.92 -10.46 5.48
CA TYR A 30 4.53 -10.01 4.23
C TYR A 30 3.49 -9.70 3.14
N ILE A 31 2.50 -10.59 2.96
CA ILE A 31 1.45 -10.42 1.95
C ILE A 31 0.58 -9.21 2.26
N GLY A 32 0.20 -9.02 3.51
CA GLY A 32 -0.60 -7.87 3.92
C GLY A 32 0.16 -6.55 3.79
N MET A 33 1.46 -6.54 4.12
CA MET A 33 2.35 -5.39 3.88
C MET A 33 2.43 -5.01 2.40
N ILE A 34 2.70 -5.98 1.51
CA ILE A 34 2.77 -5.74 0.07
C ILE A 34 1.40 -5.29 -0.47
N THR A 35 0.32 -5.90 0.00
CA THR A 35 -1.06 -5.51 -0.36
C THR A 35 -1.31 -4.04 -0.02
N SER A 36 -0.98 -3.62 1.20
CA SER A 36 -1.14 -2.24 1.66
C SER A 36 -0.31 -1.26 0.82
N ASN A 37 0.96 -1.58 0.56
CA ASN A 37 1.81 -0.74 -0.28
C ASN A 37 1.27 -0.62 -1.70
N THR A 38 0.84 -1.73 -2.32
CA THR A 38 0.31 -1.71 -3.67
C THR A 38 -0.98 -0.91 -3.76
N CYS A 39 -1.92 -1.08 -2.82
CA CYS A 39 -3.14 -0.27 -2.82
C CYS A 39 -2.84 1.22 -2.66
N ALA A 40 -1.97 1.60 -1.72
CA ALA A 40 -1.61 3.00 -1.50
C ALA A 40 -1.00 3.65 -2.76
N ILE A 41 -0.17 2.92 -3.51
CA ILE A 41 0.42 3.39 -4.76
C ILE A 41 -0.64 3.49 -5.87
N VAL A 42 -1.46 2.45 -6.06
CA VAL A 42 -2.49 2.42 -7.10
C VAL A 42 -3.50 3.54 -6.90
N ASP A 43 -4.03 3.68 -5.69
CA ASP A 43 -5.02 4.71 -5.36
C ASP A 43 -4.39 6.12 -5.47
N GLY A 44 -3.14 6.27 -5.03
CA GLY A 44 -2.40 7.53 -5.15
C GLY A 44 -2.09 7.96 -6.59
N LEU A 45 -2.04 7.01 -7.53
CA LEU A 45 -1.86 7.26 -8.96
C LEU A 45 -3.19 7.34 -9.73
N GLY A 46 -4.32 7.36 -9.05
CA GLY A 46 -5.65 7.48 -9.65
C GLY A 46 -6.23 6.17 -10.20
N GLY A 47 -5.63 5.03 -9.85
CA GLY A 47 -6.23 3.72 -10.07
C GLY A 47 -7.23 3.34 -8.98
N ASN A 48 -7.69 2.10 -9.01
CA ASN A 48 -8.54 1.53 -7.97
C ASN A 48 -7.97 0.19 -7.53
N CYS A 49 -7.55 0.10 -6.25
CA CYS A 49 -7.06 -1.17 -5.73
C CYS A 49 -8.14 -2.26 -5.80
N SER A 50 -7.75 -3.43 -6.29
CA SER A 50 -8.59 -4.62 -6.33
C SER A 50 -8.08 -5.62 -5.31
N SER A 51 -8.98 -6.33 -4.63
CA SER A 51 -8.59 -7.37 -3.66
C SER A 51 -7.71 -8.43 -4.33
N PHE A 52 -6.60 -8.80 -3.70
CA PHE A 52 -5.74 -9.92 -4.12
C PHE A 52 -6.32 -11.28 -3.75
N ALA A 53 -7.65 -11.38 -3.59
CA ALA A 53 -8.32 -12.64 -3.35
C ALA A 53 -7.91 -13.63 -4.43
N SER A 54 -7.29 -14.73 -4.00
CA SER A 54 -7.06 -15.88 -4.85
C SER A 54 -8.40 -16.22 -5.47
N LYS A 55 -8.52 -16.28 -6.80
CA LYS A 55 -9.63 -17.03 -7.40
C LYS A 55 -9.53 -18.41 -6.78
N ALA A 56 -10.48 -18.78 -5.92
CA ALA A 56 -10.53 -20.13 -5.38
C ALA A 56 -10.37 -21.07 -6.57
N ALA A 57 -9.33 -21.91 -6.53
CA ALA A 57 -9.17 -22.95 -7.53
C ALA A 57 -10.48 -23.75 -7.50
N LYS A 58 -11.18 -23.75 -8.63
CA LYS A 58 -12.38 -24.56 -8.80
C LYS A 58 -11.99 -26.03 -8.86
#